data_AF-A0A9D1SU61-F1
#
_entry.id   AF-A0A9D1SU61-F1
#
_cell.length_a   1.000
_cell.length_b   1.000
_cell.length_c   1.000
_cell.angle_alpha   90.00
_cell.angle_beta   90.00
_cell.angle_gamma   90.00
#
_symmetry.space_group_name_H-M   'P 1'
#
loop_
_entity.id
_entity.type
_entity.pdbx_description
1 polymer ?
#
loop_
_entity_poly.entity_id
_entity_poly.type
_entity_poly.pdbx_seq_one_letter_code
_entity_poly.pdbx_strand_id
1 'polypeptide(L)'
;AMRRAADALDRLCGALESAHTRIEFSIVSDTAYYNGVALRGYIEGAPMPVLRGGEYGKLLARLGKGAQRAIGFALYLGELARCLPEPEPDGGGTLLLYDAADAPAHVRAAAARLVAEGARVTALTEAPPGARFARVVRLEREEEVPC
;
A
#
# COMPACT_ATOMS: atom_id res chain seq x y z
N ALA A 1 4.07 11.23 -39.03
CA ALA A 1 3.63 11.14 -37.61
C ALA A 1 2.80 9.88 -37.36
N MET A 2 1.72 9.65 -38.11
CA MET A 2 0.81 8.50 -37.95
C MET A 2 1.49 7.12 -37.97
N ARG A 3 2.40 6.88 -38.93
CA ARG A 3 3.14 5.60 -39.03
C ARG A 3 3.91 5.26 -37.74
N ARG A 4 4.65 6.22 -37.20
CA ARG A 4 5.37 6.06 -35.93
C ARG A 4 4.45 5.73 -34.76
N ALA A 5 3.25 6.32 -34.72
CA ALA A 5 2.27 6.04 -33.68
C ALA A 5 1.70 4.62 -33.82
N ALA A 6 1.42 4.17 -35.05
CA ALA A 6 1.01 2.79 -35.33
C ALA A 6 2.09 1.78 -34.93
N ASP A 7 3.35 2.00 -35.32
CA ASP A 7 4.47 1.12 -34.94
C ASP A 7 4.69 1.06 -33.42
N ALA A 8 4.44 2.16 -32.71
CA ALA A 8 4.51 2.19 -31.25
C ALA A 8 3.36 1.42 -30.61
N LEU A 9 2.14 1.53 -31.15
CA LEU A 9 0.98 0.80 -30.69
C LEU A 9 1.12 -0.71 -30.93
N ASP A 10 1.65 -1.10 -32.08
CA ASP A 10 1.93 -2.50 -32.43
C ASP A 10 2.90 -3.13 -31.42
N ARG A 11 4.02 -2.45 -31.13
CA ARG A 11 4.97 -2.87 -30.09
C ARG A 11 4.36 -2.97 -28.71
N LEU A 12 3.48 -2.03 -28.34
CA LEU A 12 2.80 -2.04 -27.05
C LEU A 12 1.79 -3.18 -26.95
N CYS A 13 1.04 -3.46 -28.01
CA CYS A 13 0.12 -4.58 -28.06
C CYS A 13 0.89 -5.90 -27.96
N GLY A 14 2.01 -6.04 -28.67
CA GLY A 14 2.92 -7.18 -28.54
C GLY A 14 3.44 -7.37 -27.12
N ALA A 15 3.87 -6.29 -26.46
CA ALA A 15 4.36 -6.34 -25.08
C ALA A 15 3.25 -6.66 -24.05
N LEU A 16 1.99 -6.42 -24.40
CA LEU A 16 0.81 -6.62 -23.55
C LEU A 16 -0.06 -7.81 -24.02
N GLU A 17 0.48 -8.72 -24.83
CA GLU A 17 -0.26 -9.86 -25.41
C GLU A 17 -0.93 -10.75 -24.35
N SER A 18 -0.29 -10.92 -23.19
CA SER A 18 -0.83 -11.71 -22.07
C SER A 18 -1.87 -10.94 -21.24
N ALA A 19 -2.09 -9.65 -21.50
CA ALA A 19 -3.04 -8.81 -20.79
C ALA A 19 -4.34 -8.62 -21.61
N HIS A 20 -5.46 -8.46 -20.92
CA HIS A 20 -6.74 -8.09 -21.54
C HIS A 20 -6.70 -6.62 -22.00
N THR A 21 -6.15 -6.39 -23.19
CA THR A 21 -5.89 -5.06 -23.74
C THR A 21 -7.00 -4.63 -24.69
N ARG A 22 -7.45 -3.37 -24.57
CA ARG A 22 -8.39 -2.72 -25.49
C ARG A 22 -7.82 -1.38 -25.95
N ILE A 23 -7.86 -1.15 -27.26
CA ILE A 23 -7.38 0.09 -27.88
C ILE A 23 -8.56 1.05 -28.04
N GLU A 24 -8.44 2.26 -27.51
CA GLU A 24 -9.43 3.32 -27.67
C GLU A 24 -8.79 4.63 -28.14
N PHE A 25 -9.23 5.12 -29.30
CA PHE A 25 -8.75 6.38 -29.88
C PHE A 25 -9.60 7.60 -29.47
N SER A 26 -10.76 7.37 -28.85
CA SER A 26 -11.65 8.41 -28.33
C SER A 26 -11.16 9.01 -27.01
N ILE A 27 -10.12 8.43 -26.39
CA ILE A 27 -9.51 8.97 -25.18
C ILE A 27 -8.78 10.27 -25.52
N VAL A 28 -9.49 11.37 -25.36
CA VAL A 28 -8.89 12.69 -25.22
C VAL A 28 -8.51 12.84 -23.75
N SER A 29 -7.21 12.94 -23.46
CA SER A 29 -6.77 13.29 -22.12
C SER A 29 -7.17 14.73 -21.83
N ASP A 30 -8.06 14.95 -20.85
CA ASP A 30 -8.57 16.28 -20.44
C ASP A 30 -7.45 17.28 -20.13
N THR A 31 -6.34 16.77 -19.59
CA THR A 31 -5.13 17.56 -19.40
C THR A 31 -4.26 17.40 -20.63
N ALA A 32 -3.80 18.50 -21.25
CA ALA A 32 -2.77 18.53 -22.30
C ALA A 32 -1.37 18.02 -21.83
N TYR A 33 -1.37 17.13 -20.84
CA TYR A 33 -0.30 16.52 -20.09
C TYR A 33 0.34 15.34 -20.84
N TYR A 34 -0.48 14.46 -21.43
CA TYR A 34 0.00 13.34 -22.23
C TYR A 34 0.18 13.75 -23.69
N ASN A 35 1.31 13.35 -24.29
CA ASN A 35 1.69 13.73 -25.66
C ASN A 35 1.94 12.52 -26.59
N GLY A 36 1.64 11.31 -26.12
CA GLY A 36 1.83 10.05 -26.83
C GLY A 36 0.78 9.04 -26.37
N VAL A 37 1.21 7.82 -26.03
CA VAL A 37 0.30 6.80 -25.49
C VAL A 37 -0.27 7.22 -24.14
N ALA A 38 -1.56 6.96 -23.92
CA ALA A 38 -2.20 6.99 -22.62
C ALA A 38 -2.61 5.57 -22.23
N LEU A 39 -2.45 5.23 -20.96
CA LEU A 39 -2.75 3.92 -20.38
C LEU A 39 -3.82 4.08 -19.30
N ARG A 40 -4.82 3.20 -19.33
CA ARG A 40 -5.83 3.07 -18.28
C ARG A 40 -5.97 1.60 -17.91
N GLY A 41 -5.94 1.30 -16.62
CA GLY A 41 -6.22 -0.04 -16.09
C GLY A 41 -7.53 -0.02 -15.31
N TYR A 42 -8.37 -1.03 -15.56
CA TYR A 42 -9.66 -1.21 -14.92
C TYR A 42 -9.67 -2.54 -14.19
N ILE A 43 -10.41 -2.60 -13.09
CA ILE A 43 -10.71 -3.83 -12.37
C ILE A 43 -12.23 -3.92 -12.24
N GLU A 44 -12.75 -5.14 -12.21
CA GLU A 44 -14.17 -5.37 -12.01
C GLU A 44 -14.62 -4.79 -10.66
N GLY A 45 -15.80 -4.17 -10.65
CA GLY A 45 -16.36 -3.51 -9.46
C GLY A 45 -15.89 -2.07 -9.22
N ALA A 46 -14.81 -1.60 -9.88
CA ALA A 46 -14.38 -0.21 -9.76
C ALA A 46 -15.16 0.69 -10.76
N PRO A 47 -15.77 1.81 -10.31
CA PRO A 47 -16.48 2.72 -11.21
C PRO A 47 -15.53 3.56 -12.09
N MET A 48 -14.26 3.66 -11.69
CA MET A 48 -13.23 4.46 -12.34
C MET A 48 -11.96 3.63 -12.56
N PRO A 49 -11.08 3.98 -13.52
CA PRO A 49 -9.83 3.26 -13.73
C PRO A 49 -8.90 3.40 -12.50
N VAL A 50 -8.40 2.27 -12.03
CA VAL A 50 -7.47 2.15 -10.89
C VAL A 50 -6.03 2.47 -11.26
N LEU A 51 -5.70 2.46 -12.56
CA LEU A 51 -4.40 2.85 -13.09
C LEU A 51 -4.59 3.91 -14.16
N ARG A 52 -3.81 4.99 -14.10
CA ARG A 52 -3.72 5.98 -15.19
C ARG A 52 -2.26 6.32 -15.46
N GLY A 53 -1.87 6.35 -16.71
CA GLY A 53 -0.50 6.65 -17.09
C GLY A 53 -0.37 7.04 -18.56
N GLY A 54 0.87 7.21 -18.99
CA GLY A 54 1.18 7.55 -20.38
C GLY A 54 2.50 8.29 -20.54
N GLU A 55 2.78 8.71 -21.77
CA GLU A 55 3.95 9.51 -22.10
C GLU A 55 3.71 10.98 -21.71
N TYR A 56 4.55 11.54 -20.82
CA TYR A 56 4.42 12.89 -20.25
C TYR A 56 5.67 13.76 -20.47
N GLY A 57 6.44 13.52 -21.54
CA GLY A 57 7.66 14.30 -21.83
C GLY A 57 7.44 15.82 -21.93
N LYS A 58 6.25 16.27 -22.36
CA LYS A 58 5.89 17.70 -22.37
C LYS A 58 5.88 18.34 -20.99
N LEU A 59 5.53 17.59 -19.94
CA LEU A 59 5.59 18.08 -18.57
C LEU A 59 7.04 18.40 -18.19
N LEU A 60 7.96 17.48 -18.47
CA LEU A 60 9.38 17.69 -18.14
C LEU A 60 9.92 18.95 -18.82
N ALA A 61 9.59 19.14 -20.10
CA ALA A 61 9.96 20.35 -20.84
C ALA A 61 9.41 21.63 -20.19
N ARG A 62 8.14 21.62 -19.72
CA ARG A 62 7.54 22.75 -18.98
C ARG A 62 8.23 23.01 -17.64
N LEU A 63 8.83 22.00 -17.03
CA LEU A 63 9.59 22.10 -15.79
C LEU A 63 11.06 22.48 -15.99
N GLY A 64 11.47 22.88 -17.21
CA GLY A 64 12.85 23.26 -17.53
C GLY A 64 13.83 22.08 -17.56
N LYS A 65 13.34 20.85 -17.35
CA LYS A 65 14.12 19.63 -17.60
C LYS A 65 14.02 19.37 -19.09
N GLY A 66 15.14 19.53 -19.82
CA GLY A 66 15.17 19.48 -21.29
C GLY A 66 14.35 18.33 -21.90
N ALA A 67 13.94 18.47 -23.16
CA ALA A 67 12.97 17.58 -23.83
C ALA A 67 13.37 16.10 -23.80
N GLN A 68 13.00 15.41 -22.72
CA GLN A 68 13.23 14.00 -22.49
C GLN A 68 11.92 13.24 -22.68
N ARG A 69 12.03 12.03 -23.24
CA ARG A 69 10.93 11.07 -23.21
C ARG A 69 10.74 10.61 -21.78
N ALA A 70 9.50 10.69 -21.30
CA ALA A 70 9.13 10.24 -19.97
C ALA A 70 7.80 9.52 -20.03
N ILE A 71 7.70 8.39 -19.33
CA ILE A 71 6.54 7.53 -19.26
C ILE A 71 6.43 7.00 -17.83
N GLY A 72 5.19 6.76 -17.41
CA GLY A 72 4.88 6.29 -16.07
C GLY A 72 3.39 6.27 -15.84
N PHE A 73 2.99 5.80 -14.67
CA PHE A 73 1.60 5.65 -14.29
C PHE A 73 1.43 5.90 -12.78
N ALA A 74 0.20 6.16 -12.39
CA ALA A 74 -0.25 6.23 -11.01
C ALA A 74 -1.28 5.12 -10.75
N LEU A 75 -1.23 4.58 -9.54
CA LEU A 75 -2.24 3.68 -8.99
C LEU A 75 -3.13 4.45 -8.01
N TYR A 76 -4.44 4.34 -8.20
CA TYR A 76 -5.44 4.96 -7.34
C TYR A 76 -5.84 3.95 -6.26
N LEU A 77 -5.06 3.91 -5.18
CA LEU A 77 -5.24 2.94 -4.10
C LEU A 77 -6.62 3.00 -3.44
N GLY A 78 -7.26 4.17 -3.40
CA GLY A 78 -8.62 4.31 -2.90
C GLY A 78 -9.64 3.57 -3.75
N GLU A 79 -9.53 3.61 -5.08
CA GLU A 79 -10.40 2.84 -5.98
C GLU A 79 -10.05 1.35 -5.93
N LEU A 80 -8.76 1.03 -5.89
CA LEU A 80 -8.29 -0.35 -5.81
C LEU A 80 -8.77 -1.04 -4.53
N ALA A 81 -8.64 -0.37 -3.38
CA ALA A 81 -9.01 -0.91 -2.07
C ALA A 81 -10.49 -1.27 -1.96
N ARG A 82 -11.38 -0.62 -2.73
CA ARG A 82 -12.82 -0.93 -2.75
C ARG A 82 -13.13 -2.26 -3.43
N CYS A 83 -12.22 -2.76 -4.25
CA CYS A 83 -12.37 -4.01 -5.00
C CYS A 83 -11.53 -5.14 -4.40
N LEU A 84 -10.66 -4.83 -3.43
CA LEU A 84 -9.91 -5.84 -2.70
C LEU A 84 -10.75 -6.40 -1.55
N PRO A 85 -10.56 -7.68 -1.19
CA PRO A 85 -11.17 -8.21 0.02
C PRO A 85 -10.73 -7.39 1.23
N GLU A 86 -11.64 -7.21 2.18
CA GLU A 86 -11.26 -6.62 3.46
C GLU A 86 -10.16 -7.48 4.10
N PRO A 87 -9.07 -6.87 4.58
CA PRO A 87 -8.07 -7.62 5.32
C PRO A 87 -8.75 -8.26 6.53
N GLU A 88 -8.39 -9.51 6.84
CA GLU A 88 -8.85 -10.12 8.07
C GLU A 88 -8.48 -9.20 9.25
N PRO A 89 -9.39 -9.01 10.22
CA PRO A 89 -9.07 -8.24 11.42
C PRO A 89 -7.78 -8.81 12.03
N ASP A 90 -6.85 -7.95 12.40
CA ASP A 90 -5.52 -8.32 12.94
C ASP A 90 -5.56 -9.06 14.30
N GLY A 91 -6.75 -9.52 14.70
CA GLY A 91 -7.05 -10.17 15.96
C GLY A 91 -6.94 -9.24 17.17
N GLY A 92 -6.50 -7.99 17.01
CA GLY A 92 -6.28 -7.03 18.09
C GLY A 92 -4.90 -7.10 18.76
N GLY A 93 -3.91 -7.75 18.14
CA GLY A 93 -2.54 -7.81 18.68
C GLY A 93 -2.41 -8.56 20.02
N THR A 94 -1.31 -8.30 20.74
CA THR A 94 -1.00 -8.91 22.04
C THR A 94 -1.14 -7.89 23.17
N LEU A 95 -1.96 -8.19 24.18
CA LEU A 95 -2.02 -7.44 25.43
C LEU A 95 -0.98 -7.99 26.42
N LEU A 96 -0.05 -7.15 26.88
CA LEU A 96 0.81 -7.42 28.03
C LEU A 96 0.19 -6.77 29.27
N LEU A 97 -0.35 -7.58 30.17
CA LEU A 97 -0.86 -7.14 31.47
C LEU A 97 0.27 -7.09 32.49
N TYR A 98 0.37 -5.98 33.21
CA TYR A 98 1.35 -5.77 34.29
C TYR A 98 0.69 -5.10 35.50
N ASP A 99 1.30 -5.17 36.67
CA ASP A 99 0.82 -4.51 37.88
C ASP A 99 1.46 -3.13 38.04
N ALA A 100 0.77 -2.19 38.67
CA ALA A 100 1.32 -0.85 38.94
C ALA A 100 2.59 -0.88 39.83
N ALA A 101 2.83 -2.00 40.52
CA ALA A 101 4.02 -2.24 41.32
C ALA A 101 5.23 -2.71 40.48
N ASP A 102 5.03 -3.14 39.23
CA ASP A 102 6.11 -3.66 38.40
C ASP A 102 7.06 -2.55 37.97
N ALA A 103 8.36 -2.83 38.06
CA ALA A 103 9.39 -1.90 37.62
C ALA A 103 9.22 -1.61 36.12
N PRO A 104 9.21 -0.33 35.68
CA PRO A 104 9.04 0.03 34.27
C PRO A 104 10.08 -0.63 33.34
N ALA A 105 11.27 -0.93 33.85
CA ALA A 105 12.30 -1.65 33.13
C ALA A 105 11.89 -3.09 32.77
N HIS A 106 11.21 -3.80 33.68
CA HIS A 106 10.72 -5.16 33.45
C HIS A 106 9.57 -5.19 32.45
N VAL A 107 8.61 -4.27 32.57
CA VAL A 107 7.51 -4.12 31.61
C VAL A 107 8.06 -3.87 30.20
N ARG A 108 9.04 -2.95 30.07
CA ARG A 108 9.68 -2.65 28.79
C ARG A 108 10.44 -3.84 28.23
N ALA A 109 11.17 -4.59 29.05
CA ALA A 109 11.92 -5.77 28.63
C ALA A 109 10.97 -6.87 28.11
N ALA A 110 9.88 -7.14 28.82
CA ALA A 110 8.88 -8.11 28.39
C ALA A 110 8.16 -7.68 27.10
N ALA A 111 7.80 -6.41 26.98
CA ALA A 111 7.21 -5.87 25.74
C ALA A 111 8.20 -5.98 24.57
N ALA A 112 9.48 -5.65 24.78
CA ALA A 112 10.51 -5.76 23.75
C ALA A 112 10.71 -7.20 23.27
N ARG A 113 10.67 -8.18 24.18
CA ARG A 113 10.72 -9.63 23.83
C ARG A 113 9.55 -10.02 22.93
N LEU A 114 8.33 -9.64 23.29
CA LEU A 114 7.14 -9.92 22.49
C LEU A 114 7.20 -9.23 21.11
N VAL A 115 7.72 -8.00 21.04
CA VAL A 115 7.93 -7.30 19.76
C VAL A 115 8.99 -8.00 18.91
N ALA A 116 10.06 -8.51 19.51
CA ALA A 116 11.09 -9.28 18.80
C ALA A 116 10.55 -10.61 18.22
N GLU A 117 9.49 -11.17 18.80
CA GLU A 117 8.73 -12.31 18.26
C GLU A 117 7.78 -11.90 17.11
N GLY A 118 7.74 -10.61 16.73
CA GLY A 118 6.86 -10.08 15.68
C GLY A 118 5.46 -9.69 16.18
N ALA A 119 5.22 -9.69 17.50
CA ALA A 119 3.92 -9.28 18.03
C ALA A 119 3.74 -7.75 18.02
N ARG A 120 2.53 -7.29 17.68
CA ARG A 120 2.06 -5.94 18.01
C ARG A 120 1.62 -5.93 19.47
N VAL A 121 2.32 -5.22 20.34
CA VAL A 121 2.12 -5.28 21.80
C VAL A 121 1.47 -4.00 22.33
N THR A 122 0.46 -4.16 23.16
CA THR A 122 -0.13 -3.11 23.99
C THR A 122 0.09 -3.50 25.45
N ALA A 123 0.78 -2.67 26.23
CA ALA A 123 1.01 -2.93 27.65
C ALA A 123 0.07 -2.08 28.49
N LEU A 124 -0.77 -2.71 29.33
CA LEU A 124 -1.74 -2.03 30.20
C LEU A 124 -1.82 -2.74 31.55
N THR A 125 -2.29 -2.03 32.57
CA THR A 125 -2.56 -2.67 33.87
C THR A 125 -3.86 -3.47 33.86
N GLU A 126 -4.81 -3.08 33.02
CA GLU A 126 -6.12 -3.72 32.88
C GLU A 126 -6.55 -3.75 31.41
N ALA A 127 -7.33 -4.77 31.05
CA ALA A 127 -7.88 -4.88 29.71
C ALA A 127 -9.05 -3.89 29.54
N PRO A 128 -9.05 -3.01 28.51
CA PRO A 128 -10.16 -2.09 28.29
C PRO A 128 -11.46 -2.85 27.98
N PRO A 129 -12.62 -2.43 28.50
CA PRO A 129 -13.88 -3.09 28.24
C PRO A 129 -14.21 -3.05 26.75
N GLY A 130 -14.54 -4.21 26.17
CA GLY A 130 -14.88 -4.33 24.75
C GLY A 130 -13.67 -4.36 23.80
N ALA A 131 -12.44 -4.21 24.28
CA ALA A 131 -11.25 -4.38 23.45
C ALA A 131 -11.00 -5.87 23.18
N ARG A 132 -10.75 -6.20 21.91
CA ARG A 132 -10.37 -7.54 21.47
C ARG A 132 -8.85 -7.59 21.34
N PHE A 133 -8.24 -8.66 21.85
CA PHE A 133 -6.82 -8.98 21.67
C PHE A 133 -6.69 -10.42 21.18
N ALA A 134 -5.72 -10.69 20.33
CA ALA A 134 -5.47 -12.01 19.76
C ALA A 134 -4.74 -12.90 20.78
N ARG A 135 -3.93 -12.28 21.65
CA ARG A 135 -3.17 -12.93 22.70
C ARG A 135 -3.15 -12.04 23.94
N VAL A 136 -3.23 -12.63 25.13
CA VAL A 136 -3.04 -11.94 26.41
C VAL A 136 -1.90 -12.62 27.16
N VAL A 137 -0.92 -11.84 27.59
CA VAL A 137 0.26 -12.28 28.35
C VAL A 137 0.28 -11.48 29.66
N ARG A 138 0.50 -12.14 30.79
CA ARG A 138 0.73 -11.46 32.07
C ARG A 138 2.22 -11.38 32.33
N LEU A 139 2.70 -10.27 32.88
CA LEU A 139 4.07 -10.15 33.32
C LEU A 139 4.29 -11.09 34.51
N GLU A 140 5.20 -12.06 34.35
CA GLU A 140 5.62 -12.92 35.45
C GLU A 140 6.67 -12.17 36.27
N ARG A 141 6.47 -12.10 37.59
CA ARG A 141 7.50 -11.62 38.51
C ARG A 141 8.56 -12.70 38.62
N GLU A 142 9.76 -12.46 38.12
CA GLU A 142 10.92 -13.25 38.56
C GLU A 142 11.09 -12.96 40.06
N GLU A 143 10.79 -13.96 40.90
CA GLU A 143 11.09 -13.87 42.33
C GLU A 143 12.61 -13.71 42.47
N GLU A 144 13.04 -12.58 43.03
CA GLU A 144 14.42 -12.40 43.50
C GLU A 144 14.71 -13.52 44.50
N VAL A 145 15.48 -14.52 44.07
CA VAL A 145 16.09 -15.47 44.99
C VAL A 145 17.14 -14.69 45.79
N PRO A 146 16.98 -14.48 47.11
CA PRO A 146 17.94 -13.72 47.88
C PRO A 146 19.22 -14.55 48.05
N CYS A 147 20.37 -13.95 47.74
CA CYS A 147 21.69 -14.47 48.08
C CYS A 147 21.97 -14.27 49.58
#